data_AF-A0A1H8C667-F1
#
_entry.id   AF-A0A1H8C667-F1
#
_cell.length_a   1.000
_cell.length_b   1.000
_cell.length_c   1.000
_cell.angle_alpha   90.00
_cell.angle_beta   90.00
_cell.angle_gamma   90.00
#
_symmetry.space_group_name_H-M   'P 1'
#
loop_
_entity.id
_entity.type
_entity.pdbx_description
1 polymer ?
#
loop_
_entity_poly.entity_id
_entity_poly.type
_entity_poly.pdbx_seq_one_letter_code
_entity_poly.pdbx_strand_id
1 'polypeptide(L)'
;MNRDLHPYIEDKMLSFPPPAFLLYWQLVSFKAELINPMNIQLSELAAIRLKLLISGERSPEPLAVRVVPLTSGCSAPSFALELTEILPEYETKTEKGIVFAWLPSESAWMDGLVIDLNRENGKFSIYHPHPPFMSDCQLEN
;
A
#
# COMPACT_ATOMS: atom_id res chain seq x y z
N MET A 1 -55.90 -4.72 -18.70
CA MET A 1 -54.60 -4.30 -19.29
C MET A 1 -53.55 -4.47 -18.21
N ASN A 2 -52.86 -5.62 -18.23
CA ASN A 2 -51.45 -5.78 -18.63
C ASN A 2 -50.49 -5.05 -17.66
N ARG A 3 -49.75 -5.82 -16.85
CA ARG A 3 -48.35 -6.29 -17.10
C ARG A 3 -47.36 -5.18 -16.77
N ASP A 4 -46.23 -5.35 -16.11
CA ASP A 4 -45.46 -6.46 -15.55
C ASP A 4 -44.39 -5.76 -14.69
N LEU A 5 -44.02 -6.31 -13.53
CA LEU A 5 -42.65 -6.24 -13.00
C LEU A 5 -42.48 -7.23 -11.84
N HIS A 6 -42.33 -8.47 -12.28
CA HIS A 6 -41.44 -9.54 -11.77
C HIS A 6 -41.05 -9.57 -10.27
N PRO A 7 -41.49 -10.61 -9.53
CA PRO A 7 -40.92 -11.02 -8.26
C PRO A 7 -39.72 -11.94 -8.56
N TYR A 8 -38.49 -11.43 -8.51
CA TYR A 8 -37.31 -12.25 -8.84
C TYR A 8 -36.14 -12.15 -7.85
N ILE A 9 -36.35 -11.51 -6.70
CA ILE A 9 -35.26 -11.31 -5.72
C ILE A 9 -35.49 -12.08 -4.42
N GLU A 10 -36.72 -12.39 -4.02
CA GLU A 10 -36.97 -12.99 -2.71
C GLU A 10 -36.92 -14.53 -2.68
N ASP A 11 -36.98 -15.21 -3.83
CA ASP A 11 -37.12 -16.68 -3.85
C ASP A 11 -35.80 -17.47 -4.03
N LYS A 12 -34.65 -16.79 -4.12
CA LYS A 12 -33.33 -17.46 -4.26
C LYS A 12 -32.49 -17.51 -3.00
N MET A 13 -32.98 -17.01 -1.86
CA MET A 13 -32.28 -17.10 -0.58
C MET A 13 -32.64 -18.34 0.24
N LEU A 14 -33.71 -19.05 -0.10
CA LEU A 14 -34.23 -20.17 0.68
C LEU A 14 -33.80 -21.57 0.20
N SER A 15 -32.93 -21.69 -0.80
CA SER A 15 -32.52 -23.00 -1.35
C SER A 15 -31.06 -23.39 -1.10
N PHE A 16 -30.32 -22.68 -0.26
CA PHE A 16 -28.94 -23.06 0.06
C PHE A 16 -28.90 -23.98 1.28
N PRO A 17 -28.30 -25.18 1.20
CA PRO A 17 -28.15 -26.05 2.37
C PRO A 17 -27.27 -25.37 3.43
N PRO A 18 -27.51 -25.62 4.72
CA PRO A 18 -26.89 -24.91 5.84
C PRO A 18 -25.35 -24.77 5.84
N PRO A 19 -24.51 -25.67 5.26
CA PRO A 19 -23.07 -25.44 5.27
C PRO A 19 -22.58 -24.35 4.30
N ALA A 20 -23.35 -23.97 3.27
CA ALA A 20 -22.90 -22.98 2.28
C ALA A 20 -22.95 -21.53 2.81
N PHE A 21 -23.90 -21.24 3.69
CA PHE A 21 -24.06 -19.90 4.27
C PHE A 21 -22.95 -19.57 5.27
N LEU A 22 -22.49 -20.57 6.05
CA LEU A 22 -21.37 -20.43 6.98
C LEU A 22 -20.05 -20.24 6.25
N LEU A 23 -19.80 -20.98 5.16
CA LEU A 23 -18.62 -20.79 4.30
C LEU A 23 -18.60 -19.42 3.62
N TYR A 24 -19.76 -18.95 3.14
CA TYR A 24 -19.87 -17.62 2.54
C TYR A 24 -19.62 -16.51 3.57
N TRP A 25 -20.22 -16.60 4.77
CA TRP A 25 -19.95 -15.65 5.85
C TRP A 25 -18.50 -15.74 6.36
N GLN A 26 -17.90 -16.93 6.43
CA GLN A 26 -16.47 -17.08 6.72
C GLN A 26 -15.61 -16.40 5.64
N LEU A 27 -15.89 -16.62 4.35
CA LEU A 27 -15.15 -15.99 3.24
C LEU A 27 -15.32 -14.47 3.20
N VAL A 28 -16.50 -13.95 3.56
CA VAL A 28 -16.78 -12.51 3.61
C VAL A 28 -16.15 -11.87 4.86
N SER A 29 -16.20 -12.51 6.02
CA SER A 29 -15.53 -12.03 7.24
C SER A 29 -14.00 -12.11 7.13
N PHE A 30 -13.44 -13.17 6.52
CA PHE A 30 -12.00 -13.30 6.26
C PHE A 30 -11.49 -12.25 5.26
N LYS A 31 -12.35 -11.75 4.35
CA LYS A 31 -12.06 -10.59 3.49
C LYS A 31 -12.16 -9.25 4.22
N ALA A 32 -13.02 -9.15 5.22
CA ALA A 32 -13.22 -7.91 5.97
C ALA A 32 -12.12 -7.66 7.02
N GLU A 33 -11.45 -8.70 7.52
CA GLU A 33 -10.29 -8.58 8.43
C GLU A 33 -8.96 -8.21 7.73
N LEU A 34 -8.94 -8.08 6.40
CA LEU A 34 -7.74 -7.74 5.61
C LEU A 34 -7.64 -6.26 5.19
N ILE A 35 -8.44 -5.37 5.77
CA ILE A 35 -8.52 -3.97 5.31
C ILE A 35 -8.25 -3.01 6.48
N ASN A 36 -7.00 -3.01 6.96
CA ASN A 36 -6.33 -1.73 7.09
C ASN A 36 -5.60 -1.54 5.76
N PRO A 37 -6.18 -0.83 4.77
CA PRO A 37 -5.56 -0.70 3.48
C PRO A 37 -4.39 0.25 3.65
N MET A 38 -3.20 -0.31 3.92
CA MET A 38 -1.96 0.45 3.99
C MET A 38 -1.91 1.44 2.82
N ASN A 39 -1.87 2.73 3.11
CA ASN A 39 -2.15 3.77 2.13
C ASN A 39 -0.88 4.50 1.71
N ILE A 40 -0.22 4.00 0.66
CA ILE A 40 0.89 4.71 0.00
C ILE A 40 0.29 5.68 -1.04
N GLN A 41 0.50 6.97 -0.85
CA GLN A 41 0.09 8.01 -1.79
C GLN A 41 1.23 8.30 -2.76
N LEU A 42 1.14 7.72 -3.95
CA LEU A 42 2.15 7.90 -5.01
C LEU A 42 1.62 8.85 -6.08
N SER A 43 2.32 9.94 -6.39
CA SER A 43 1.93 10.82 -7.50
C SER A 43 2.16 10.14 -8.86
N GLU A 44 1.37 10.50 -9.88
CA GLU A 44 1.55 9.93 -11.24
C GLU A 44 2.96 10.16 -11.78
N LEU A 45 3.51 11.34 -11.54
CA LEU A 45 4.83 11.70 -12.04
C LEU A 45 5.93 10.89 -11.34
N ALA A 46 5.80 10.70 -10.03
CA ALA A 46 6.68 9.80 -9.27
C ALA A 46 6.56 8.35 -9.77
N ALA A 47 5.35 7.85 -10.01
CA ALA A 47 5.13 6.51 -10.53
C ALA A 47 5.81 6.30 -11.90
N ILE A 48 5.65 7.25 -12.83
CA ILE A 48 6.30 7.18 -14.14
C ILE A 48 7.82 7.19 -13.99
N ARG A 49 8.36 8.07 -13.14
CA ARG A 49 9.81 8.15 -12.91
C ARG A 49 10.36 6.86 -12.30
N LEU A 50 9.66 6.26 -11.34
CA LEU A 50 10.04 4.97 -10.76
C LEU A 50 9.99 3.84 -11.79
N LYS A 51 8.95 3.77 -12.64
CA LYS A 51 8.89 2.79 -13.73
C LYS A 51 10.08 2.91 -14.67
N LEU A 52 10.47 4.14 -15.02
CA LEU A 52 11.66 4.39 -15.85
C LEU A 52 12.94 3.88 -15.18
N LEU A 53 13.12 4.16 -13.88
CA LEU A 53 14.28 3.69 -13.12
C LEU A 53 14.33 2.16 -13.07
N ILE A 54 13.22 1.50 -12.73
CA ILE A 54 13.12 0.03 -12.70
C ILE A 54 13.40 -0.57 -14.08
N SER A 55 12.83 0.01 -15.15
CA SER A 55 13.05 -0.49 -16.51
C SER A 55 14.49 -0.32 -17.02
N GLY A 56 15.25 0.60 -16.42
CA GLY A 56 16.65 0.82 -16.74
C GLY A 56 17.59 -0.17 -16.07
N GLU A 57 17.12 -0.87 -15.03
CA GLU A 57 17.92 -1.84 -14.28
C GLU A 57 17.89 -3.21 -14.97
N ARG A 58 19.05 -3.86 -15.08
CA ARG A 58 19.16 -5.20 -15.68
C ARG A 58 19.17 -6.24 -14.58
N SER A 59 18.00 -6.56 -14.06
CA SER A 59 17.82 -7.66 -13.11
C SER A 59 17.14 -8.85 -13.80
N PRO A 60 17.63 -10.09 -13.57
CA PRO A 60 16.88 -11.30 -13.95
C PRO A 60 15.63 -11.50 -13.08
N GLU A 61 15.61 -10.89 -11.90
CA GLU A 61 14.53 -11.02 -10.91
C GLU A 61 13.64 -9.76 -10.88
N PRO A 62 12.34 -9.90 -10.52
CA PRO A 62 11.45 -8.76 -10.37
C PRO A 62 11.90 -7.84 -9.23
N LEU A 63 12.05 -6.55 -9.55
CA LEU A 63 12.43 -5.52 -8.59
C LEU A 63 11.22 -4.84 -7.96
N ALA A 64 11.36 -4.51 -6.69
CA ALA A 64 10.45 -3.68 -5.91
C ALA A 64 11.16 -2.42 -5.42
N VAL A 65 10.37 -1.42 -5.06
CA VAL A 65 10.82 -0.19 -4.41
C VAL A 65 10.71 -0.37 -2.90
N ARG A 66 11.82 -0.20 -2.19
CA ARG A 66 11.84 -0.14 -0.72
C ARG A 66 12.05 1.29 -0.27
N VAL A 67 11.31 1.69 0.76
CA VAL A 67 11.45 3.01 1.39
C VAL A 67 12.14 2.81 2.72
N VAL A 68 13.35 3.35 2.85
CA VAL A 68 14.17 3.18 4.05
C VAL A 68 14.14 4.48 4.84
N PRO A 69 13.59 4.49 6.07
CA PRO A 69 13.71 5.66 6.94
C PRO A 69 15.17 5.86 7.31
N LEU A 70 15.69 7.04 7.02
CA LEU A 70 17.02 7.47 7.42
C LEU A 70 16.93 8.11 8.80
N THR A 71 17.91 7.82 9.67
CA THR A 71 18.02 8.45 10.99
C THR A 71 18.35 9.93 10.84
N SER A 72 17.32 10.74 10.71
CA SER A 72 17.42 12.20 10.73
C SER A 72 17.40 12.68 12.17
N GLY A 73 18.48 13.34 12.62
CA GLY A 73 18.47 14.06 13.88
C GLY A 73 17.30 15.05 13.94
N CYS A 74 16.59 15.04 15.05
CA CYS A 74 15.57 15.96 15.58
C CYS A 74 14.53 16.71 14.72
N SER A 75 14.61 16.75 13.39
CA SER A 75 13.97 17.83 12.63
C SER A 75 13.04 17.43 11.49
N ALA A 76 13.05 16.17 11.04
CA ALA A 76 12.01 15.56 10.20
C ALA A 76 12.50 14.19 9.72
N PRO A 77 11.69 13.12 9.74
CA PRO A 77 12.09 11.83 9.18
C PRO A 77 12.50 11.98 7.72
N SER A 78 13.72 11.56 7.40
CA SER A 78 14.22 11.50 6.04
C SER A 78 14.07 10.08 5.50
N PHE A 79 13.94 9.93 4.19
CA PHE A 79 13.73 8.62 3.55
C PHE A 79 14.63 8.45 2.33
N ALA A 80 15.11 7.24 2.13
CA ALA A 80 15.74 6.79 0.90
C ALA A 80 14.79 5.89 0.11
N LEU A 81 14.93 5.90 -1.22
CA LEU A 81 14.33 4.91 -2.11
C LEU A 81 15.41 3.99 -2.64
N GLU A 82 15.17 2.70 -2.51
CA GLU A 82 16.07 1.66 -2.99
C GLU A 82 15.30 0.71 -3.90
N LEU A 83 15.99 0.17 -4.91
CA LEU A 83 15.48 -0.95 -5.67
C LEU A 83 16.00 -2.23 -5.03
N THR A 84 15.10 -3.18 -4.77
CA THR A 84 15.43 -4.44 -4.12
C THR A 84 14.74 -5.59 -4.81
N GLU A 85 15.31 -6.78 -4.69
CA GLU A 85 14.60 -8.02 -4.99
C GLU A 85 13.50 -8.24 -3.95
N ILE A 86 12.44 -8.94 -4.36
CA ILE A 86 11.35 -9.32 -3.46
C ILE A 86 11.79 -10.57 -2.68
N LEU A 87 12.06 -10.40 -1.39
CA LEU A 87 12.44 -11.49 -0.49
C LEU A 87 11.22 -12.08 0.22
N PRO A 88 11.23 -13.37 0.63
CA PRO A 88 10.11 -14.02 1.31
C PRO A 88 9.66 -13.35 2.61
N GLU A 89 10.58 -12.67 3.29
CA GLU A 89 10.32 -11.92 4.53
C GLU A 89 9.68 -10.55 4.29
N TYR A 90 9.59 -10.09 3.03
CA TYR A 90 9.00 -8.81 2.71
C TYR A 90 7.49 -8.92 2.53
N GLU A 91 6.80 -7.96 3.13
CA GLU A 91 5.45 -7.62 2.73
C GLU A 91 5.51 -6.76 1.47
N THR A 92 4.49 -6.87 0.62
CA THR A 92 4.44 -6.11 -0.62
C THR A 92 3.07 -5.48 -0.86
N LYS A 93 3.07 -4.33 -1.54
CA LYS A 93 1.87 -3.71 -2.10
C LYS A 93 2.17 -3.13 -3.45
N THR A 94 1.25 -3.33 -4.39
CA THR A 94 1.30 -2.66 -5.68
C THR A 94 0.53 -1.36 -5.62
N GLU A 95 1.18 -0.25 -5.99
CA GLU A 95 0.56 1.07 -6.11
C GLU A 95 0.93 1.67 -7.47
N LYS A 96 -0.07 1.97 -8.29
CA LYS A 96 0.10 2.47 -9.68
C LYS A 96 1.03 1.61 -10.56
N GLY A 97 1.10 0.31 -10.30
CA GLY A 97 1.96 -0.64 -11.00
C GLY A 97 3.43 -0.60 -10.58
N ILE A 98 3.74 0.03 -9.44
CA ILE A 98 5.02 -0.12 -8.75
C ILE A 98 4.81 -1.08 -7.58
N VAL A 99 5.66 -2.10 -7.47
CA VAL A 99 5.68 -2.97 -6.30
C VAL A 99 6.51 -2.28 -5.23
N PHE A 100 5.92 -2.03 -4.07
CA PHE A 100 6.61 -1.63 -2.86
C PHE A 100 6.85 -2.85 -1.99
N ALA A 101 8.03 -2.92 -1.37
CA ALA A 101 8.41 -4.00 -0.47
C ALA A 101 8.99 -3.43 0.83
N TRP A 102 8.65 -4.02 1.98
CA TRP A 102 9.13 -3.62 3.31
C TRP A 102 9.15 -4.81 4.27
N LEU A 103 9.91 -4.70 5.35
CA LEU A 103 9.86 -5.65 6.46
C LEU A 103 8.60 -5.42 7.30
N PRO A 104 7.96 -6.45 7.89
CA PRO A 104 6.77 -6.26 8.73
C PRO A 104 6.92 -5.21 9.84
N SER A 105 8.13 -5.03 10.40
CA SER A 105 8.46 -4.00 11.39
C SER A 105 8.37 -2.55 10.85
N GLU A 106 8.42 -2.37 9.54
CA GLU A 106 8.39 -1.08 8.84
C GLU A 106 6.96 -0.72 8.39
N SER A 107 5.99 -1.63 8.52
CA SER A 107 4.60 -1.46 8.05
C SER A 107 3.95 -0.15 8.50
N ALA A 108 4.19 0.27 9.74
CA ALA A 108 3.65 1.51 10.29
C ALA A 108 4.17 2.78 9.58
N TRP A 109 5.35 2.73 8.95
CA TRP A 109 5.90 3.84 8.14
C TRP A 109 5.37 3.85 6.72
N MET A 110 4.81 2.74 6.24
CA MET A 110 4.30 2.63 4.88
C MET A 110 2.86 3.13 4.79
N ASP A 111 2.09 3.04 5.87
CA ASP A 111 0.71 3.50 5.92
C ASP A 111 0.59 5.02 6.08
N GLY A 112 0.25 5.71 5.00
CA GLY A 112 0.16 7.16 4.93
C GLY A 112 1.38 7.81 4.29
N LEU A 113 2.37 7.04 3.83
CA LEU A 113 3.55 7.54 3.15
C LEU A 113 3.16 8.27 1.85
N VAL A 114 3.71 9.46 1.64
CA VAL A 114 3.53 10.24 0.42
C VAL A 114 4.83 10.27 -0.37
N ILE A 115 4.75 9.91 -1.65
CA ILE A 115 5.87 9.95 -2.59
C ILE A 115 5.45 10.79 -3.80
N ASP A 116 6.11 11.93 -3.98
CA ASP A 116 5.91 12.83 -5.11
C ASP A 116 7.23 13.12 -5.85
N LEU A 117 7.14 13.66 -7.06
CA LEU A 117 8.27 14.15 -7.84
C LEU A 117 8.10 15.64 -8.07
N ASN A 118 9.03 16.43 -7.51
CA ASN A 118 9.07 17.86 -7.75
C ASN A 118 9.42 18.12 -9.23
N ARG A 119 8.50 18.79 -9.94
CA ARG A 119 8.64 19.07 -11.38
C ARG A 119 9.77 20.04 -11.72
N GLU A 120 10.11 20.94 -10.80
CA GLU A 120 11.08 21.99 -11.04
C GLU A 120 12.51 21.47 -10.98
N ASN A 121 12.81 20.59 -10.01
CA ASN A 121 14.17 20.08 -9.79
C ASN A 121 14.34 18.59 -10.11
N GLY A 122 13.25 17.88 -10.44
CA GLY A 122 13.26 16.46 -10.78
C GLY A 122 13.59 15.52 -9.62
N LYS A 123 13.54 16.00 -8.37
CA LYS A 123 13.82 15.20 -7.17
C LYS A 123 12.56 14.59 -6.59
N PHE A 124 12.70 13.41 -5.99
CA PHE A 124 11.64 12.82 -5.18
C PHE A 124 11.46 13.61 -3.89
N SER A 125 10.21 13.83 -3.50
CA SER A 125 9.81 14.30 -2.19
C SER A 125 9.09 13.15 -1.51
N ILE A 126 9.61 12.72 -0.36
CA ILE A 126 9.10 11.58 0.40
C ILE A 126 8.90 12.06 1.81
N TYR A 127 7.68 11.93 2.31
CA TYR A 127 7.35 12.36 3.64
C TYR A 127 6.16 11.58 4.18
N HIS A 128 6.03 11.58 5.50
CA HIS A 128 4.91 10.98 6.20
C HIS A 128 4.13 12.09 6.91
N PRO A 129 2.87 12.40 6.53
CA PRO A 129 2.10 13.47 7.16
C PRO A 129 1.84 13.24 8.66
N HIS A 130 1.73 11.98 9.05
CA HIS A 130 1.46 11.56 10.43
C HIS A 130 2.45 10.45 10.84
N PRO A 131 3.74 10.74 11.04
CA PRO A 131 4.77 9.72 11.28
C PRO A 131 4.42 8.88 12.52
N PRO A 132 4.57 7.55 12.48
CA PRO A 132 4.14 6.65 13.56
C PRO A 132 4.95 6.87 14.85
N PHE A 133 6.21 7.28 14.72
CA PHE A 133 7.07 7.65 15.83
C PHE A 133 7.84 8.91 15.47
N MET A 134 7.79 9.92 16.34
CA MET A 134 8.71 11.05 16.31
C MET A 134 9.66 10.86 17.48
N SER A 135 10.97 10.96 17.26
CA SER A 135 11.91 11.06 18.36
C SER A 135 11.63 12.36 19.10
N ASP A 136 11.16 12.27 20.35
CA ASP A 136 10.97 13.42 21.23
C ASP A 136 12.31 14.14 21.38
N CYS A 137 12.45 15.27 20.69
CA CYS A 137 13.59 16.15 20.88
C CYS A 137 13.42 16.88 22.19
N GLN A 138 14.03 16.31 23.23
CA GLN A 138 14.39 17.08 24.40
C GLN A 138 15.50 18.05 23.95
N LEU A 139 15.11 19.29 23.66
CA LEU A 139 16.04 20.42 23.81
C LEU A 139 16.44 20.40 25.29
N GLU A 140 17.61 19.85 25.61
CA GLU A 140 18.25 20.11 26.89
C GLU A 140 18.42 21.62 27.00
N ASN A 141 17.61 22.24 27.87
CA ASN A 141 17.76 23.64 28.30
C ASN A 141 18.98 23.79 29.21
#